data_AF-A0A952DEZ5-F1
#
_entry.id   AF-A0A952DEZ5-F1
#
_cell.length_a   1.000
_cell.length_b   1.000
_cell.length_c   1.000
_cell.angle_alpha   90.00
_cell.angle_beta   90.00
_cell.angle_gamma   90.00
#
_symmetry.space_group_name_H-M   'P 1'
#
loop_
_entity.id
_entity.type
_entity.pdbx_description
1 polymer ?
#
loop_
_entity_poly.entity_id
_entity_poly.type
_entity_poly.pdbx_seq_one_letter_code
_entity_poly.pdbx_strand_id
1 'polypeptide(L)'
;MFPTLNYLINYLFGTSLSFNFPPTFGFMVALAFLSAAWVLSSELKRKEKIGFVKSVQKKIWIGKPASQWELISNGLLGFVIGFKIIGVIMDT
;
A
#
# COMPACT_ATOMS: atom_id res chain seq x y z
N MET A 1 7.31 16.48 -14.66
CA MET A 1 6.69 15.17 -14.38
C MET A 1 5.76 14.84 -15.54
N PHE A 2 5.74 13.58 -15.99
CA PHE A 2 4.73 13.17 -16.95
C PHE A 2 3.36 13.11 -16.25
N PRO A 3 2.29 13.61 -16.87
CA PRO A 3 0.97 13.66 -16.23
C PRO A 3 0.40 12.26 -15.99
N THR A 4 0.62 11.32 -16.90
CA THR A 4 0.24 9.91 -16.76
C THR A 4 1.35 8.99 -17.27
N LEU A 5 1.30 7.71 -16.86
CA LEU A 5 2.30 6.73 -17.27
C LEU A 5 2.38 6.56 -18.80
N ASN A 6 1.27 6.79 -19.50
CA ASN A 6 1.21 6.74 -20.95
C ASN A 6 2.18 7.74 -21.61
N TYR A 7 2.19 8.99 -21.15
CA TYR A 7 3.11 10.02 -21.67
C TYR A 7 4.57 9.65 -21.44
N LEU A 8 4.89 9.05 -20.29
CA LEU A 8 6.25 8.56 -20.00
C LEU A 8 6.66 7.45 -20.97
N ILE A 9 5.78 6.47 -21.20
CA ILE A 9 6.06 5.31 -22.07
C ILE A 9 6.23 5.79 -23.53
N ASN A 10 5.32 6.63 -24.02
CA ASN A 10 5.42 7.20 -25.36
C ASN A 10 6.70 8.02 -25.55
N TYR A 11 7.11 8.78 -24.54
CA TYR A 11 8.37 9.53 -24.57
C TYR A 11 9.60 8.61 -24.60
N LEU A 12 9.62 7.52 -23.83
CA LEU A 12 10.77 6.63 -23.73
C LEU A 12 10.93 5.67 -24.93
N PHE A 13 9.81 5.19 -25.47
CA PHE A 13 9.80 4.11 -26.46
C PHE A 13 9.28 4.55 -27.84
N GLY A 14 8.90 5.82 -28.00
CA GLY A 14 8.37 6.35 -29.26
C GLY A 14 7.01 5.76 -29.65
N THR A 15 6.29 5.16 -28.71
CA THR A 15 4.97 4.56 -28.94
C THR A 15 3.86 5.62 -29.02
N SER A 16 2.69 5.25 -29.56
CA SER A 16 1.50 6.09 -29.64
C SER A 16 0.35 5.54 -28.79
N LEU A 17 0.65 5.08 -27.57
CA LEU A 17 -0.37 4.59 -26.66
C LEU A 17 -1.32 5.74 -26.28
N SER A 18 -2.62 5.50 -26.29
CA SER A 18 -3.66 6.49 -25.97
C SER A 18 -4.56 6.06 -24.80
N PHE A 19 -4.22 4.96 -24.12
CA PHE A 19 -4.98 4.46 -22.98
C PHE A 19 -4.86 5.35 -21.73
N ASN A 20 -5.92 5.36 -20.92
CA ASN A 20 -5.96 6.06 -19.63
C ASN A 20 -5.12 5.32 -18.59
N PHE A 21 -3.88 5.75 -18.43
CA PHE A 21 -2.99 5.26 -17.38
C PHE A 21 -3.10 6.10 -16.10
N PRO A 22 -2.81 5.51 -14.93
CA PRO A 22 -2.73 6.26 -13.68
C PRO A 22 -1.63 7.35 -13.73
N PRO A 23 -1.75 8.38 -12.87
CA PRO A 23 -0.72 9.42 -12.75
C PRO A 23 0.65 8.84 -12.41
N THR A 24 1.70 9.32 -13.09
CA THR A 24 3.07 8.83 -12.89
C THR A 24 3.56 9.03 -11.46
N PHE A 25 3.12 10.09 -10.79
CA PHE A 25 3.47 10.36 -9.39
C PHE A 25 3.07 9.21 -8.46
N GLY A 26 1.78 8.86 -8.44
CA GLY A 26 1.27 7.82 -7.55
C GLY A 26 1.89 6.46 -7.86
N PHE A 27 2.12 6.16 -9.14
CA PHE A 27 2.78 4.94 -9.56
C PHE A 27 4.22 4.83 -9.02
N MET A 28 5.02 5.88 -9.14
CA MET A 28 6.41 5.89 -8.64
C MET A 28 6.46 5.83 -7.10
N VAL A 29 5.52 6.49 -6.42
CA VAL A 29 5.38 6.41 -4.96
C VAL A 29 5.05 4.98 -4.53
N ALA A 30 4.11 4.31 -5.20
CA ALA A 30 3.78 2.92 -4.91
C ALA A 30 4.99 1.99 -5.09
N LEU A 31 5.76 2.17 -6.16
CA LEU A 31 7.01 1.42 -6.37
C LEU A 31 8.04 1.68 -5.26
N ALA A 32 8.21 2.93 -4.82
CA ALA A 32 9.13 3.26 -3.74
C ALA A 32 8.76 2.55 -2.43
N PHE A 33 7.47 2.50 -2.08
CA PHE A 33 6.99 1.76 -0.91
C PHE A 33 7.23 0.25 -1.03
N LEU A 34 6.94 -0.34 -2.20
CA LEU A 34 7.17 -1.77 -2.43
C LEU A 34 8.66 -2.13 -2.33
N SER A 35 9.53 -1.36 -2.98
CA SER A 35 10.97 -1.55 -2.91
C SER A 35 11.51 -1.36 -1.49
N ALA A 36 11.07 -0.32 -0.79
CA ALA A 36 11.47 -0.07 0.61
C ALA A 36 11.04 -1.22 1.53
N ALA A 37 9.80 -1.70 1.41
CA ALA A 37 9.31 -2.82 2.19
C ALA A 37 10.13 -4.10 1.94
N TRP A 38 10.46 -4.38 0.68
CA TRP A 38 11.27 -5.55 0.33
C TRP A 38 12.69 -5.46 0.89
N VAL A 39 13.37 -4.33 0.67
CA VAL A 39 14.73 -4.10 1.17
C VAL A 39 14.76 -4.15 2.70
N LEU A 40 13.82 -3.47 3.36
CA LEU A 40 13.73 -3.44 4.81
C LEU A 40 13.49 -4.84 5.39
N SER A 41 12.57 -5.61 4.81
CA SER A 41 12.29 -6.99 5.26
C SER A 41 13.52 -7.89 5.10
N SER A 42 14.23 -7.78 3.96
CA SER A 42 15.47 -8.53 3.72
C SER A 42 16.56 -8.16 4.72
N GLU A 43 16.73 -6.87 4.96
CA GLU A 43 17.77 -6.35 5.85
C GLU A 43 17.47 -6.67 7.32
N LEU A 44 16.21 -6.65 7.74
CA LEU A 44 15.82 -7.09 9.08
C LEU A 44 16.13 -8.58 9.29
N LYS A 45 15.83 -9.44 8.31
CA LYS A 45 16.20 -10.86 8.36
C LYS A 45 17.72 -11.05 8.39
N ARG A 46 18.48 -10.24 7.64
CA ARG A 46 19.94 -10.26 7.68
C ARG A 46 20.46 -9.88 9.06
N LYS A 47 19.91 -8.80 9.65
CA LYS A 47 20.24 -8.30 11.00
C LYS A 47 19.86 -9.27 12.11
N GLU A 48 18.80 -10.04 11.91
CA GLU A 48 18.41 -11.13 12.81
C GLU A 48 19.45 -12.24 12.82
N LYS A 49 19.90 -12.69 11.64
CA LYS A 49 20.92 -13.76 11.51
C LYS A 49 22.25 -13.40 12.17
N ILE A 50 22.65 -12.13 12.13
CA ILE A 50 23.88 -11.64 12.77
C ILE A 50 23.68 -11.28 14.25
N GLY A 51 22.48 -11.52 14.81
CA GLY A 51 22.18 -11.33 16.23
C GLY A 51 21.94 -9.87 16.67
N PHE A 52 21.91 -8.91 15.73
CA PHE A 52 21.65 -7.50 16.02
C PHE A 52 20.17 -7.20 16.33
N VAL A 53 19.25 -7.99 15.77
CA VAL A 53 17.81 -7.85 15.99
C VAL A 53 17.29 -9.19 16.49
N LYS A 54 16.53 -9.21 17.60
CA LYS A 54 15.92 -10.43 18.12
C LYS A 54 14.52 -10.60 17.52
N SER A 55 14.25 -11.75 16.92
CA SER A 55 12.90 -12.10 16.52
C SER A 55 12.04 -12.37 17.74
N VAL A 56 10.88 -11.72 17.78
CA VAL A 56 9.88 -11.92 18.83
C VAL A 56 8.80 -12.82 18.24
N GLN A 57 8.76 -14.07 18.68
CA GLN A 57 7.64 -14.95 18.35
C GLN A 57 6.41 -14.49 19.13
N LYS A 58 5.49 -13.82 18.44
CA LYS A 58 4.20 -13.45 19.02
C LYS A 58 3.27 -14.65 18.98
N LYS A 59 2.86 -15.15 20.16
CA LYS A 59 1.76 -16.12 20.24
C LYS A 59 0.48 -15.43 19.77
N ILE A 60 -0.04 -15.84 18.64
CA ILE A 60 -1.33 -15.42 18.11
C ILE A 60 -2.40 -16.41 18.58
N TRP A 61 -3.46 -15.89 19.18
CA TRP A 61 -4.64 -16.68 19.56
C TRP A 61 -5.58 -16.74 18.36
N ILE A 62 -5.68 -17.90 17.72
CA ILE A 62 -6.58 -18.14 16.58
C ILE A 62 -7.96 -18.47 17.14
N GLY A 63 -9.00 -17.74 16.71
CA GLY A 63 -10.40 -17.99 17.11
C GLY A 63 -10.90 -17.23 18.35
N LYS A 64 -10.12 -16.28 18.90
CA LYS A 64 -10.62 -15.39 19.95
C LYS A 64 -11.71 -14.48 19.35
N PRO A 65 -12.88 -14.32 20.00
CA PRO A 65 -13.88 -13.36 19.54
C PRO A 65 -13.27 -11.95 19.54
N ALA A 66 -13.66 -11.15 18.54
CA ALA A 66 -13.23 -9.77 18.44
C ALA A 66 -13.61 -9.03 19.73
N SER A 67 -12.65 -8.28 20.28
CA SER A 67 -12.91 -7.41 21.42
C SER A 67 -13.96 -6.37 21.05
N GLN A 68 -14.76 -5.92 22.02
CA GLN A 68 -15.69 -4.79 21.83
C GLN A 68 -14.97 -3.57 21.25
N TRP A 69 -13.72 -3.33 21.66
CA TRP A 69 -12.91 -2.25 21.12
C TRP A 69 -12.48 -2.46 19.67
N GLU A 70 -12.18 -3.70 19.27
CA GLU A 70 -11.87 -4.04 17.87
C GLU A 70 -13.11 -3.84 16.99
N LEU A 71 -14.29 -4.20 17.47
CA LEU A 71 -15.54 -3.99 16.73
C LEU A 71 -15.84 -2.49 16.56
N ILE A 72 -15.72 -1.70 17.62
CA ILE A 72 -15.96 -0.24 17.57
C ILE A 72 -14.94 0.44 16.66
N SER A 73 -13.65 0.15 16.81
CA SER A 73 -12.60 0.78 16.00
C SER A 73 -12.68 0.41 14.52
N ASN A 74 -12.92 -0.87 14.20
CA ASN A 74 -13.14 -1.28 12.81
C ASN A 74 -14.45 -0.71 12.25
N GLY A 75 -15.51 -0.60 13.06
CA GLY A 75 -16.76 0.04 12.67
C GLY A 75 -16.58 1.52 12.32
N LEU A 76 -15.84 2.27 13.15
CA LEU A 76 -15.53 3.68 12.89
C LEU A 76 -14.64 3.86 11.65
N LEU A 77 -13.59 3.06 11.50
CA LEU A 77 -12.73 3.10 10.32
C LEU A 77 -13.52 2.75 9.05
N GLY A 78 -14.32 1.68 9.10
CA GLY A 78 -15.19 1.27 8.01
C GLY A 78 -16.22 2.34 7.66
N PHE A 79 -16.79 3.02 8.65
CA PHE A 79 -17.70 4.14 8.44
C PHE A 79 -17.01 5.33 7.76
N VAL A 80 -15.82 5.75 8.22
CA VAL A 80 -15.09 6.89 7.61
C VAL A 80 -14.69 6.58 6.17
N ILE A 81 -14.18 5.38 5.91
CA ILE A 81 -13.80 4.93 4.58
C ILE A 81 -15.05 4.83 3.69
N GLY A 82 -16.10 4.16 4.16
CA GLY A 82 -17.35 3.98 3.44
C GLY A 82 -18.03 5.30 3.10
N PHE A 83 -18.11 6.23 4.06
CA PHE A 83 -18.67 7.56 3.86
C PHE A 83 -17.92 8.34 2.76
N LYS A 84 -16.58 8.29 2.76
CA LYS A 84 -15.77 8.91 1.70
C LYS A 84 -15.97 8.24 0.34
N ILE A 85 -16.01 6.92 0.28
CA ILE A 85 -16.21 6.17 -0.98
C ILE A 85 -17.58 6.48 -1.57
N ILE A 86 -18.64 6.48 -0.74
CA ILE A 86 -19.99 6.84 -1.19
C ILE A 86 -20.01 8.27 -1.73
N GLY A 87 -19.38 9.23 -1.03
CA GLY A 87 -19.23 10.59 -1.52
C GLY A 87 -18.56 10.66 -2.89
N VAL A 88 -17.45 9.95 -3.09
CA VAL A 88 -16.77 9.89 -4.40
C VAL A 88 -17.63 9.28 -5.49
N ILE A 89 -18.40 8.22 -5.18
CA ILE A 89 -19.31 7.58 -6.15
C ILE A 89 -20.48 8.51 -6.50
N MET A 90 -20.99 9.28 -5.54
CA MET A 90 -22.12 10.20 -5.78
C MET A 90 -21.68 11.50 -6.46
N ASP A 91 -20.43 11.94 -6.26
CA ASP A 91 -19.82 13.11 -6.92
C ASP A 91 -19.17 12.77 -8.28
N THR A 92 -19.25 11.51 -8.75
CA THR A 92 -18.82 11.08 -10.10
C THR A 92 -20.03 11.05 -11.05
#